data_AF-A0AAF0M6U7-F1
#
_entry.id   AF-A0AAF0M6U7-F1
#
_cell.length_a   1.000
_cell.length_b   1.000
_cell.length_c   1.000
_cell.angle_alpha   90.00
_cell.angle_beta   90.00
_cell.angle_gamma   90.00
#
_symmetry.space_group_name_H-M   'P 1'
#
loop_
_entity.id
_entity.type
_entity.pdbx_description
1 polymer ?
#
loop_
_entity_poly.entity_id
_entity_poly.type
_entity_poly.pdbx_seq_one_letter_code
_entity_poly.pdbx_strand_id
1 'polypeptide(L)'
;MHLSTDVVQAGEYLAEQTSDITIHTWDLARATGSDEHLPDELVDAVWTHFEPQIQSLAATGLYAAPVQVDDDAPLQVRLLAVTGRDARVPA
;
A
#
# COMPACT_ATOMS: atom_id res chain seq x y z
N MET A 1 3.28 14.36 -16.73
CA MET A 1 1.87 14.53 -16.30
C MET A 1 1.79 15.84 -15.55
N HIS A 2 0.81 16.68 -15.86
CA HIS A 2 0.60 17.93 -15.13
C HIS A 2 -0.52 17.71 -14.13
N LEU A 3 -0.19 17.66 -12.84
CA LEU A 3 -1.14 17.63 -11.73
C LEU A 3 -1.38 19.07 -11.26
N SER A 4 -2.43 19.28 -10.48
CA SER A 4 -2.71 20.62 -9.90
C SER A 4 -1.64 21.05 -8.90
N THR A 5 -0.89 20.10 -8.33
CA THR A 5 0.12 20.30 -7.30
C THR A 5 1.55 20.26 -7.84
N ASP A 6 1.81 19.50 -8.91
CA ASP A 6 3.17 19.30 -9.44
C ASP A 6 3.18 18.78 -10.90
N VAL A 7 4.36 18.71 -11.51
CA VAL A 7 4.60 18.06 -12.81
C VAL A 7 5.50 16.85 -12.62
N VAL A 8 4.92 15.66 -12.76
CA VAL A 8 5.59 14.36 -12.51
C VAL A 8 5.74 13.53 -13.79
N GLN A 9 6.59 12.51 -13.78
CA GLN A 9 6.66 11.57 -14.91
C GLN A 9 5.40 10.68 -14.96
N ALA A 10 4.95 10.30 -16.16
CA ALA A 10 3.73 9.49 -16.29
C ALA A 10 3.86 8.12 -15.64
N GLY A 11 5.02 7.48 -15.76
CA GLY A 11 5.28 6.18 -15.13
C GLY A 11 5.28 6.25 -13.61
N GLU A 12 5.80 7.34 -13.04
CA GLU A 12 5.81 7.58 -11.60
C GLU A 12 4.38 7.74 -11.06
N TYR A 13 3.58 8.60 -11.71
CA TYR A 13 2.18 8.77 -11.34
C TYR A 13 1.36 7.46 -11.46
N LEU A 14 1.63 6.65 -12.48
CA LEU A 14 0.97 5.35 -12.61
C LEU A 14 1.39 4.39 -11.49
N ALA A 15 2.66 4.39 -11.07
CA ALA A 15 3.12 3.58 -9.94
C ALA A 15 2.45 4.01 -8.63
N GLU A 16 2.34 5.31 -8.38
CA GLU A 16 1.61 5.87 -7.23
C GLU A 16 0.14 5.41 -7.23
N GLN A 17 -0.56 5.63 -8.35
CA GLN A 17 -1.98 5.26 -8.48
C GLN A 17 -2.21 3.75 -8.38
N THR A 18 -1.35 2.93 -8.99
CA THR A 18 -1.44 1.47 -8.87
C THR A 18 -1.23 1.02 -7.43
N SER A 19 -0.28 1.64 -6.72
CA SER A 19 -0.03 1.33 -5.30
C SER A 19 -1.24 1.66 -4.44
N ASP A 20 -1.81 2.85 -4.59
CA ASP A 20 -2.98 3.28 -3.82
C ASP A 20 -4.21 2.39 -4.07
N ILE A 21 -4.50 2.11 -5.34
CA ILE A 21 -5.60 1.22 -5.74
C ILE A 21 -5.40 -0.20 -5.19
N THR A 22 -4.16 -0.69 -5.14
CA THR A 22 -3.85 -2.02 -4.59
C THR A 22 -4.26 -2.11 -3.12
N ILE A 23 -3.89 -1.11 -2.32
CA ILE A 23 -4.25 -1.05 -0.90
C ILE A 23 -5.78 -0.95 -0.73
N HIS A 24 -6.42 -0.09 -1.51
CA HIS A 24 -7.88 0.09 -1.44
C HIS A 24 -8.68 -1.09 -1.99
N THR A 25 -8.09 -1.91 -2.87
CA THR A 25 -8.68 -3.19 -3.30
C THR A 25 -8.78 -4.15 -2.12
N TRP A 26 -7.76 -4.21 -1.28
CA TRP A 26 -7.81 -4.99 -0.05
C TRP A 26 -8.83 -4.43 0.95
N ASP A 27 -8.87 -3.10 1.13
CA ASP A 27 -9.85 -2.45 2.01
C ASP A 27 -11.29 -2.81 1.58
N LEU A 28 -11.56 -2.80 0.26
CA LEU A 28 -12.86 -3.15 -0.31
C LEU A 28 -13.18 -4.64 -0.12
N ALA A 29 -12.21 -5.53 -0.40
CA ALA A 29 -12.40 -6.96 -0.24
C ALA A 29 -12.80 -7.32 1.20
N ARG A 30 -12.11 -6.73 2.18
CA ARG A 30 -12.45 -6.86 3.60
C ARG A 30 -13.85 -6.36 3.91
N ALA A 31 -14.20 -5.15 3.46
CA ALA A 31 -15.50 -4.54 3.73
C ALA A 31 -16.68 -5.34 3.15
N THR A 32 -16.46 -6.08 2.05
CA THR A 32 -17.49 -6.91 1.42
C THR A 32 -17.42 -8.39 1.79
N GLY A 33 -16.44 -8.82 2.59
CA GLY A 33 -16.20 -10.24 2.90
C GLY A 33 -15.75 -11.07 1.70
N SER A 34 -15.11 -10.44 0.71
CA SER A 34 -14.51 -11.10 -0.45
C SER A 34 -13.11 -11.64 -0.11
N ASP A 35 -12.47 -12.30 -1.07
CA ASP A 35 -11.07 -12.74 -0.92
C ASP A 35 -10.13 -11.54 -0.77
N GLU A 36 -9.40 -11.50 0.34
CA GLU A 36 -8.43 -10.46 0.67
C GLU A 36 -7.04 -10.72 0.07
N HIS A 37 -6.81 -11.85 -0.60
CA HIS A 37 -5.53 -12.15 -1.21
C HIS A 37 -5.27 -11.27 -2.44
N LEU A 38 -4.19 -10.50 -2.39
CA LEU A 38 -3.70 -9.72 -3.52
C LEU A 38 -2.71 -10.58 -4.34
N PRO A 39 -2.66 -10.44 -5.68
CA PRO A 39 -1.67 -11.15 -6.49
C PRO A 39 -0.24 -10.84 -6.02
N ASP A 40 0.58 -11.88 -5.83
CA ASP A 40 1.95 -11.76 -5.29
C ASP A 40 2.82 -10.79 -6.11
N GLU A 41 2.69 -10.80 -7.44
CA GLU A 41 3.42 -9.89 -8.33
C GLU A 41 3.04 -8.41 -8.12
N LEU A 42 1.79 -8.15 -7.75
CA LEU A 42 1.31 -6.80 -7.47
C LEU A 42 1.81 -6.34 -6.10
N VAL A 43 1.79 -7.24 -5.11
CA VAL A 43 2.35 -6.97 -3.77
C VAL A 43 3.85 -6.65 -3.88
N ASP A 44 4.61 -7.42 -4.65
CA ASP A 44 6.06 -7.21 -4.84
C ASP A 44 6.36 -5.89 -5.57
N ALA A 45 5.60 -5.57 -6.62
CA ALA A 45 5.76 -4.32 -7.36
C ALA A 45 5.47 -3.09 -6.49
N VAL A 46 4.40 -3.14 -5.69
CA VAL A 46 4.04 -2.03 -4.78
C VAL A 46 5.02 -1.93 -3.62
N TRP A 47 5.46 -3.07 -3.05
CA TRP A 47 6.50 -3.07 -2.03
C TRP A 47 7.79 -2.42 -2.52
N THR A 48 8.25 -2.79 -3.72
CA THR A 48 9.45 -2.21 -4.35
C THR A 48 9.34 -0.69 -4.52
N HIS A 49 8.13 -0.18 -4.80
CA HIS A 49 7.88 1.25 -4.87
C HIS A 49 7.85 1.92 -3.50
N PHE A 50 7.27 1.27 -2.48
CA PHE A 50 7.08 1.85 -1.15
C PHE A 50 8.29 1.76 -0.23
N GLU A 51 9.02 0.64 -0.26
CA GLU A 51 10.12 0.34 0.66
C GLU A 51 11.14 1.50 0.80
N PRO A 52 11.62 2.13 -0.30
CA PRO A 52 12.58 3.23 -0.21
C PRO A 52 12.04 4.49 0.48
N GLN A 53 10.70 4.61 0.56
CA GLN A 53 10.00 5.81 0.99
C GLN A 53 9.08 5.59 2.20
N ILE A 54 9.16 4.44 2.90
CA ILE A 54 8.30 4.14 4.07
C ILE A 54 8.36 5.25 5.14
N GLN A 55 9.56 5.77 5.45
CA GLN A 55 9.70 6.83 6.45
C GLN A 55 8.99 8.12 6.02
N SER A 56 9.04 8.44 4.72
CA SER A 56 8.38 9.62 4.16
C SER A 56 6.86 9.41 4.04
N LEU A 57 6.41 8.22 3.66
CA LEU A 57 5.00 7.81 3.57
C LEU A 57 4.27 8.11 4.88
N ALA A 58 4.84 7.71 6.02
CA ALA A 58 4.27 7.97 7.33
C ALA A 58 4.16 9.48 7.66
N ALA A 59 5.06 10.30 7.13
CA ALA A 59 5.05 11.75 7.35
C ALA A 59 4.04 12.49 6.45
N THR A 60 3.60 11.90 5.33
CA THR A 60 2.66 12.55 4.40
C THR A 60 1.26 12.72 4.98
N GLY A 61 0.86 11.86 5.93
CA GLY A 61 -0.51 11.77 6.42
C GLY A 61 -1.51 11.19 5.42
N LEU A 62 -1.06 10.69 4.26
CA LEU A 62 -1.91 10.02 3.27
C LEU A 62 -2.42 8.67 3.77
N TYR A 63 -1.62 7.99 4.59
CA TYR A 63 -1.99 6.75 5.26
C TYR A 63 -2.00 6.91 6.78
N ALA A 64 -2.70 5.99 7.45
CA ALA A 64 -2.65 5.89 8.90
C ALA A 64 -1.25 5.49 9.38
N ALA A 65 -1.00 5.68 10.68
CA ALA A 65 0.28 5.32 11.28
C ALA A 65 0.60 3.83 11.05
N PRO A 66 1.86 3.48 10.71
CA PRO A 66 2.25 2.10 10.48
C PRO A 66 1.96 1.17 11.67
N VAL A 67 1.52 -0.04 11.37
CA VAL A 67 1.34 -1.12 12.35
C VAL A 67 2.65 -1.90 12.48
N GLN A 68 3.02 -2.30 13.70
CA GLN A 68 4.20 -3.14 13.92
C GLN A 68 3.90 -4.61 13.59
N VAL A 69 4.76 -5.20 12.77
CA VAL A 69 4.72 -6.61 12.34
C VAL A 69 6.15 -7.15 12.32
N ASP A 70 6.30 -8.47 12.39
CA ASP A 70 7.62 -9.12 12.30
C ASP A 70 8.22 -8.97 10.90
N ASP A 71 9.54 -8.91 10.80
CA ASP A 71 10.25 -8.73 9.53
C ASP A 71 10.09 -9.94 8.58
N ASP A 72 9.76 -11.11 9.12
CA ASP A 72 9.49 -12.36 8.39
C ASP A 72 7.99 -12.58 8.10
N ALA A 73 7.13 -11.62 8.47
CA ALA A 73 5.72 -11.67 8.12
C ALA A 73 5.54 -11.69 6.58
N PRO A 74 4.45 -12.32 6.07
CA PRO A 74 4.17 -12.33 4.63
C PRO A 74 4.20 -10.92 4.04
N LEU A 75 4.69 -10.78 2.80
CA LEU A 75 4.94 -9.45 2.21
C LEU A 75 3.67 -8.59 2.14
N GLN A 76 2.51 -9.19 1.84
CA GLN A 76 1.22 -8.49 1.86
C GLN A 76 0.93 -7.91 3.26
N VAL A 77 1.22 -8.64 4.34
CA VAL A 77 1.03 -8.17 5.72
C VAL A 77 1.94 -6.97 6.00
N ARG A 78 3.21 -7.05 5.59
CA ARG A 78 4.16 -5.94 5.74
C ARG A 78 3.75 -4.71 4.92
N LEU A 79 3.30 -4.90 3.69
CA LEU A 79 2.79 -3.84 2.82
C LEU A 79 1.56 -3.12 3.43
N LEU A 80 0.61 -3.89 3.94
CA LEU A 80 -0.57 -3.34 4.61
C LEU A 80 -0.18 -2.62 5.90
N ALA A 81 0.76 -3.18 6.66
CA ALA A 81 1.23 -2.61 7.92
C ALA A 81 1.88 -1.24 7.73
N VAL A 82 2.71 -1.04 6.69
CA VAL A 82 3.33 0.28 6.43
C VAL A 82 2.33 1.37 6.04
N THR A 83 1.12 0.97 5.62
CA THR A 83 0.01 1.88 5.31
C THR A 83 -1.04 1.93 6.43
N GLY A 84 -0.74 1.37 7.61
CA GLY A 84 -1.57 1.43 8.80
C GLY A 84 -2.75 0.45 8.82
N ARG A 85 -2.77 -0.55 7.92
CA ARG A 85 -3.74 -1.66 7.95
C ARG A 85 -3.19 -2.83 8.76
N ASP A 86 -4.03 -3.49 9.55
CA ASP A 86 -3.68 -4.75 10.21
C ASP A 86 -4.48 -5.92 9.63
N ALA A 87 -3.80 -6.76 8.84
CA ALA A 87 -4.39 -7.94 8.21
C ALA A 87 -4.61 -9.10 9.19
N ARG A 88 -4.01 -9.07 10.37
CA ARG A 88 -4.07 -10.15 11.37
C ARG A 88 -5.33 -10.06 12.22
N VAL A 89 -5.99 -8.90 12.22
CA VAL A 89 -7.24 -8.67 12.95
C VAL A 89 -8.42 -9.13 12.09
N PRO A 90 -9.40 -9.86 12.66
CA PRO A 90 -10.63 -10.21 11.95
C PRO A 90 -11.39 -8.97 11.45
N ALA A 91 -12.07 -9.12 10.30
CA ALA A 91 -12.97 -8.12 9.74
C ALA A 91 -14.18 -7.83 10.63
#